data_AF-A0A3B4CX83-F1
#
_entry.id   AF-A0A3B4CX83-F1
#
_cell.length_a   1.000
_cell.length_b   1.000
_cell.length_c   1.000
_cell.angle_alpha   90.00
_cell.angle_beta   90.00
_cell.angle_gamma   90.00
#
_symmetry.space_group_name_H-M   'P 1'
#
loop_
_entity.id
_entity.type
_entity.pdbx_description
1 polymer ?
#
loop_
_entity_poly.entity_id
_entity_poly.type
_entity_poly.pdbx_seq_one_letter_code
_entity_poly.pdbx_strand_id
1 'polypeptide(L)'
;CRKKEKKDKKEKKEKKKEKEEKEKEEKEKEKEKEKEKEKEKEKEKEKEKEKEKAKKEELKDIVVFDPAGNMYYNWLFVITCPVMYNWVLIIARACFEELQQDYLIYWFIFDFISDLVYLADMVFRTRTGYLEQGLLVKDEKKLRARYKDSIQFKLDLISMIPTDFLYLIVGLKYPEIRMNKLFRVNRLFEFFQRTETRTNFPNVFRISNLVMYIVIIIHWNACLYYSFSKAIGFGNDRFVYPDTSDPEFGRLVRKYAYSMYWSTLTLTTIGETPPPEKDSEYFFVVTDFLVGVLIFATIVGNVGSMITNMNAARADFQARIDAIKQYMSFRKVSKDLEKRVIKWFDYLWTNKKAVDEREVLKYLPDKLRAEIAINVHLDTLKKVRIFADCEAGLLVELVLKLQPQVYSPGDYICKKGDIGREMYIIKEGKLAVVADDGITQFVVLSDGSYFGEISILNIKGSKAGNRRTANIRSIGYSDLFCLSKDDLMEALTEYPEAKAMLEEKGRQILMKDNLLDLEVAKQGPDPKDMEEKVVRIGSVLEDLQNRFARLLAQHEAVQSRLKRRFTPPPPPPPPPPTPTPTHHPHPHPKTTH
;
A
#
# COMPACT_ATOMS: atom_id res chain seq x y z
N CYS A 1 -82.82 30.42 62.64
CA CYS A 1 -81.39 30.07 62.82
C CYS A 1 -81.03 28.62 62.47
N ARG A 2 -81.62 27.57 63.06
CA ARG A 2 -81.21 26.14 62.95
C ARG A 2 -80.95 25.52 61.54
N LYS A 3 -81.37 26.13 60.43
CA LYS A 3 -81.08 25.64 59.06
C LYS A 3 -79.74 26.13 58.48
N LYS A 4 -79.20 27.29 58.89
CA LYS A 4 -77.88 27.79 58.42
C LYS A 4 -76.71 26.99 59.02
N GLU A 5 -76.69 26.84 60.35
CA GLU A 5 -75.63 26.10 61.06
C GLU A 5 -75.43 24.65 60.58
N LYS A 6 -76.51 23.98 60.14
CA LYS A 6 -76.41 22.62 59.56
C LYS A 6 -75.77 22.60 58.17
N LYS A 7 -75.90 23.67 57.38
CA LYS A 7 -75.26 23.79 56.07
C LYS A 7 -73.77 24.10 56.23
N ASP A 8 -73.42 25.06 57.09
CA ASP A 8 -72.04 25.46 57.37
C ASP A 8 -71.21 24.31 57.99
N LYS A 9 -71.83 23.50 58.86
CA LYS A 9 -71.18 22.28 59.40
C LYS A 9 -71.01 21.18 58.34
N LYS A 10 -71.81 21.14 57.27
CA LYS A 10 -71.64 20.16 56.19
C LYS A 10 -70.52 20.60 55.24
N GLU A 11 -70.51 21.86 54.81
CA GLU A 11 -69.43 22.42 53.97
C GLU A 11 -68.06 22.34 54.67
N LYS A 12 -67.97 22.64 55.97
CA LYS A 12 -66.70 22.46 56.71
C LYS A 12 -66.23 21.01 56.78
N LYS A 13 -67.14 20.03 56.70
CA LYS A 13 -66.80 18.60 56.72
C LYS A 13 -66.38 18.09 55.34
N GLU A 14 -67.04 18.56 54.28
CA GLU A 14 -66.66 18.30 52.88
C GLU A 14 -65.30 18.92 52.55
N LYS A 15 -65.07 20.21 52.87
CA LYS A 15 -63.77 20.87 52.69
C LYS A 15 -62.62 20.24 53.48
N LYS A 16 -62.89 19.62 54.64
CA LYS A 16 -61.86 18.89 55.40
C LYS A 16 -61.51 17.56 54.72
N LYS A 17 -62.50 16.85 54.16
CA LYS A 17 -62.27 15.63 53.38
C LYS A 17 -61.45 15.90 52.12
N GLU A 18 -61.79 16.91 51.33
CA GLU A 18 -61.01 17.29 50.14
C GLU A 18 -59.54 17.59 50.48
N LYS A 19 -59.29 18.22 51.65
CA LYS A 19 -57.92 18.53 52.08
C LYS A 19 -57.16 17.28 52.50
N GLU A 20 -57.80 16.36 53.22
CA GLU A 20 -57.23 15.06 53.61
C GLU A 20 -56.98 14.12 52.41
N GLU A 21 -57.77 14.22 51.33
CA GLU A 21 -57.52 13.50 50.07
C GLU A 21 -56.35 14.11 49.28
N LYS A 22 -56.26 15.44 49.18
CA LYS A 22 -55.14 16.12 48.51
C LYS A 22 -53.79 15.87 49.20
N GLU A 23 -53.74 15.90 50.54
CA GLU A 23 -52.53 15.54 51.30
C GLU A 23 -52.11 14.07 51.13
N LYS A 24 -53.03 13.17 50.75
CA LYS A 24 -52.69 11.78 50.41
C LYS A 24 -52.12 11.65 49.00
N GLU A 25 -52.75 12.28 48.00
CA GLU A 25 -52.21 12.30 46.64
C GLU A 25 -50.79 12.90 46.58
N GLU A 26 -50.52 13.98 47.29
CA GLU A 26 -49.17 14.57 47.32
C GLU A 26 -48.14 13.60 47.91
N LYS A 27 -48.49 12.89 48.99
CA LYS A 27 -47.60 11.89 49.62
C LYS A 27 -47.39 10.63 48.78
N GLU A 28 -48.34 10.25 47.92
CA GLU A 28 -48.12 9.18 46.94
C GLU A 28 -47.21 9.65 45.81
N LYS A 29 -47.43 10.87 45.28
CA LYS A 29 -46.58 11.48 44.24
C LYS A 29 -45.14 11.72 44.70
N GLU A 30 -44.89 12.04 45.97
CA GLU A 30 -43.53 12.10 46.52
C GLU A 30 -42.87 10.71 46.59
N LYS A 31 -43.60 9.68 47.04
CA LYS A 31 -43.09 8.30 47.11
C LYS A 31 -42.80 7.68 45.74
N GLU A 32 -43.56 8.02 44.71
CA GLU A 32 -43.21 7.63 43.33
C GLU A 32 -41.93 8.30 42.87
N LYS A 33 -41.77 9.61 43.11
CA LYS A 33 -40.54 10.34 42.76
C LYS A 33 -39.29 9.86 43.50
N GLU A 34 -39.41 9.42 44.75
CA GLU A 34 -38.29 8.78 45.47
C GLU A 34 -37.93 7.43 44.83
N LYS A 35 -38.91 6.59 44.50
CA LYS A 35 -38.68 5.30 43.82
C LYS A 35 -38.08 5.46 42.43
N GLU A 36 -38.43 6.49 41.68
CA GLU A 36 -37.78 6.80 40.40
C GLU A 36 -36.32 7.19 40.59
N LYS A 37 -36.03 8.07 41.56
CA LYS A 37 -34.65 8.48 41.90
C LYS A 37 -33.77 7.34 42.40
N GLU A 38 -34.33 6.37 43.14
CA GLU A 38 -33.59 5.16 43.51
C GLU A 38 -33.27 4.30 42.29
N LYS A 39 -34.25 4.08 41.39
CA LYS A 39 -34.04 3.33 40.14
C LYS A 39 -33.02 3.99 39.21
N GLU A 40 -32.98 5.33 39.14
CA GLU A 40 -31.93 6.03 38.40
C GLU A 40 -30.55 5.81 39.02
N LYS A 41 -30.42 5.93 40.35
CA LYS A 41 -29.16 5.68 41.06
C LYS A 41 -28.66 4.23 40.94
N GLU A 42 -29.56 3.25 40.89
CA GLU A 42 -29.18 1.86 40.60
C GLU A 42 -28.65 1.70 39.17
N LYS A 43 -29.34 2.28 38.18
CA LYS A 43 -28.89 2.27 36.77
C LYS A 43 -27.54 2.98 36.57
N GLU A 44 -27.29 4.07 37.29
CA GLU A 44 -25.97 4.72 37.26
C GLU A 44 -24.89 3.83 37.86
N LYS A 45 -25.14 3.19 39.02
CA LYS A 45 -24.21 2.24 39.64
C LYS A 45 -23.94 1.01 38.77
N GLU A 46 -24.92 0.52 38.02
CA GLU A 46 -24.69 -0.56 37.04
C GLU A 46 -23.81 -0.09 35.89
N LYS A 47 -24.08 1.08 35.31
CA LYS A 47 -23.24 1.69 34.26
C LYS A 47 -21.81 1.98 34.72
N GLU A 48 -21.62 2.40 35.98
CA GLU A 48 -20.28 2.56 36.55
C GLU A 48 -19.58 1.20 36.69
N LYS A 49 -20.25 0.17 37.21
CA LYS A 49 -19.69 -1.19 37.30
C LYS A 49 -19.35 -1.78 35.93
N GLU A 50 -20.14 -1.52 34.89
CA GLU A 50 -19.83 -1.92 33.51
C GLU A 50 -18.61 -1.16 32.97
N LYS A 51 -18.52 0.16 33.16
CA LYS A 51 -17.34 0.96 32.80
C LYS A 51 -16.08 0.51 33.56
N GLU A 52 -16.21 0.14 34.82
CA GLU A 52 -15.09 -0.34 35.65
C GLU A 52 -14.65 -1.75 35.24
N LYS A 53 -15.59 -2.62 34.83
CA LYS A 53 -15.30 -3.92 34.20
C LYS A 53 -14.61 -3.73 32.85
N ALA A 54 -15.14 -2.88 31.97
CA ALA A 54 -14.54 -2.59 30.67
C ALA A 54 -13.10 -2.05 30.82
N LYS A 55 -12.88 -1.09 31.73
CA LYS A 55 -11.51 -0.64 32.09
C LYS A 55 -10.64 -1.77 32.64
N LYS A 56 -11.17 -2.68 33.46
CA LYS A 56 -10.44 -3.87 33.95
C LYS A 56 -10.16 -4.92 32.88
N GLU A 57 -10.90 -4.91 31.77
CA GLU A 57 -10.63 -5.75 30.60
C GLU A 57 -9.62 -5.08 29.65
N GLU A 58 -9.69 -3.76 29.44
CA GLU A 58 -8.63 -2.98 28.78
C GLU A 58 -7.29 -3.04 29.54
N LEU A 59 -7.31 -3.00 30.87
CA LEU A 59 -6.13 -3.23 31.71
C LEU A 59 -5.63 -4.68 31.70
N LYS A 60 -6.38 -5.60 31.08
CA LYS A 60 -5.97 -6.97 30.77
C LYS A 60 -5.65 -7.16 29.29
N ASP A 61 -5.45 -6.09 28.51
CA ASP A 61 -4.86 -6.20 27.18
C ASP A 61 -3.41 -6.68 27.34
N ILE A 62 -3.26 -8.01 27.28
CA ILE A 62 -2.00 -8.72 27.37
C ILE A 62 -1.04 -8.10 26.35
N VAL A 63 0.13 -7.67 26.79
CA VAL A 63 1.14 -7.07 25.90
C VAL A 63 1.59 -8.12 24.89
N VAL A 64 1.00 -8.04 23.70
CA VAL A 64 1.31 -8.82 22.50
C VAL A 64 1.91 -7.87 21.49
N PHE A 65 3.12 -8.19 21.04
CA PHE A 65 3.84 -7.38 20.07
C PHE A 65 3.35 -7.74 18.67
N ASP A 66 2.73 -6.78 18.00
CA ASP A 66 2.42 -6.87 16.57
C ASP A 66 3.73 -6.96 15.76
N PRO A 67 3.92 -8.01 14.94
CA PRO A 67 5.05 -8.09 14.03
C PRO A 67 5.17 -6.90 13.08
N ALA A 68 4.07 -6.29 12.63
CA ALA A 68 4.13 -5.14 11.70
C ALA A 68 4.54 -3.84 12.41
N GLY A 69 4.36 -3.77 13.73
CA GLY A 69 4.55 -2.57 14.55
C GLY A 69 6.01 -2.09 14.69
N ASN A 70 6.16 -0.80 15.00
CA ASN A 70 7.46 -0.17 15.18
C ASN A 70 8.25 -0.71 16.39
N MET A 71 7.57 -1.17 17.44
CA MET A 71 8.25 -1.77 18.59
C MET A 71 9.02 -3.05 18.21
N TYR A 72 8.43 -3.90 17.37
CA TYR A 72 9.08 -5.12 16.88
C TYR A 72 10.29 -4.80 16.00
N TYR A 73 10.16 -3.81 15.12
CA TYR A 73 11.26 -3.34 14.27
C TYR A 73 12.42 -2.73 15.10
N ASN A 74 12.11 -1.88 16.08
CA ASN A 74 13.13 -1.31 16.97
C ASN A 74 13.81 -2.39 17.82
N TRP A 75 13.06 -3.40 18.27
CA TRP A 75 13.62 -4.54 18.98
C TRP A 75 14.57 -5.36 18.09
N LEU A 76 14.21 -5.62 16.84
CA LEU A 76 15.11 -6.28 15.87
C LEU A 76 16.44 -5.55 15.66
N PHE A 77 16.43 -4.22 15.68
CA PHE A 77 17.66 -3.42 15.64
C PHE A 77 18.51 -3.64 16.91
N VAL A 78 17.89 -3.65 18.09
CA VAL A 78 18.58 -3.98 19.36
C VAL A 78 19.18 -5.38 19.35
N ILE A 79 18.50 -6.38 18.76
CA ILE A 79 19.04 -7.76 18.62
C ILE A 79 20.14 -7.87 17.56
N THR A 80 20.12 -7.00 16.55
CA THR A 80 21.16 -6.97 15.51
C THR A 80 22.54 -6.63 16.08
N CYS A 81 22.60 -5.73 17.07
CA CYS A 81 23.85 -5.34 17.74
C CYS A 81 24.64 -6.53 18.36
N PRO A 82 24.08 -7.36 19.27
CA PRO A 82 24.78 -8.53 19.82
C PRO A 82 25.06 -9.62 18.78
N VAL A 83 24.23 -9.77 17.73
CA VAL A 83 24.53 -10.70 16.62
C VAL A 83 25.80 -10.27 15.89
N MET A 84 25.90 -9.00 15.50
CA MET A 84 27.08 -8.44 14.85
C MET A 84 28.32 -8.46 15.75
N TYR A 85 28.16 -8.12 17.03
CA TYR A 85 29.20 -8.23 18.05
C TYR A 85 29.79 -9.65 18.10
N ASN A 86 28.94 -10.67 18.24
CA ASN A 86 29.38 -12.07 18.34
C ASN A 86 30.03 -12.55 17.03
N TRP A 87 29.45 -12.20 15.87
CA TRP A 87 29.95 -12.61 14.55
C TRP A 87 31.31 -11.99 14.17
N VAL A 88 31.66 -10.83 14.71
CA VAL A 88 32.97 -10.21 14.48
C VAL A 88 33.96 -10.59 15.60
N LEU A 89 33.57 -10.42 16.86
CA LEU A 89 34.55 -10.44 17.95
C LEU A 89 34.87 -11.83 18.49
N ILE A 90 34.02 -12.86 18.34
CA ILE A 90 34.35 -14.21 18.82
C ILE A 90 35.55 -14.78 18.05
N ILE A 91 35.52 -14.72 16.71
CA ILE A 91 36.62 -15.22 15.87
C ILE A 91 37.89 -14.36 16.05
N ALA A 92 37.75 -13.03 16.13
CA ALA A 92 38.87 -12.14 16.37
C ALA A 92 39.57 -12.42 17.72
N ARG A 93 38.79 -12.62 18.80
CA ARG A 93 39.32 -12.93 20.14
C ARG A 93 39.95 -14.33 20.21
N ALA A 94 39.46 -15.29 19.42
CA ALA A 94 40.03 -16.64 19.34
C ALA A 94 41.39 -16.65 18.60
N CYS A 95 41.50 -15.92 17.50
CA CYS A 95 42.73 -15.91 16.70
C CYS A 95 43.80 -14.95 17.25
N PHE A 96 43.40 -13.79 17.78
CA PHE A 96 44.30 -12.77 18.35
C PHE A 96 44.24 -12.78 19.89
N GLU A 97 44.94 -13.71 20.53
CA GLU A 97 44.88 -13.95 21.98
C GLU A 97 45.15 -12.71 22.87
N GLU A 98 46.01 -11.79 22.43
CA GLU A 98 46.26 -10.49 23.09
C GLU A 98 44.95 -9.72 23.32
N LEU A 99 44.06 -9.71 22.31
CA LEU A 99 42.77 -9.05 22.38
C LEU A 99 41.92 -9.63 23.52
N GLN A 100 41.90 -10.96 23.69
CA GLN A 100 41.17 -11.65 24.76
C GLN A 100 41.82 -11.44 26.14
N GLN A 101 43.15 -11.49 26.24
CA GLN A 101 43.86 -11.46 27.52
C GLN A 101 43.92 -10.06 28.14
N ASP A 102 44.23 -9.02 27.36
CA ASP A 102 44.42 -7.65 27.87
C ASP A 102 43.12 -7.01 28.36
N TYR A 103 41.98 -7.39 27.77
CA TYR A 103 40.66 -6.76 28.01
C TYR A 103 39.62 -7.73 28.60
N LEU A 104 40.07 -8.82 29.21
CA LEU A 104 39.25 -9.95 29.66
C LEU A 104 37.96 -9.56 30.43
N ILE A 105 38.08 -8.61 31.38
CA ILE A 105 36.93 -8.14 32.20
C ILE A 105 35.88 -7.46 31.33
N TYR A 106 36.29 -6.60 30.39
CA TYR A 106 35.38 -5.90 29.49
C TYR A 106 34.66 -6.87 28.57
N TRP A 107 35.35 -7.92 28.11
CA TRP A 107 34.72 -8.95 27.30
C TRP A 107 33.63 -9.71 28.05
N PHE A 108 33.87 -10.12 29.29
CA PHE A 108 32.82 -10.75 30.09
C PHE A 108 31.59 -9.85 30.30
N ILE A 109 31.77 -8.53 30.44
CA ILE A 109 30.67 -7.57 30.53
C ILE A 109 29.86 -7.55 29.21
N PHE A 110 30.53 -7.40 28.07
CA PHE A 110 29.84 -7.38 26.76
C PHE A 110 29.20 -8.73 26.41
N ASP A 111 29.86 -9.83 26.72
CA ASP A 111 29.36 -11.20 26.56
C ASP A 111 28.08 -11.43 27.38
N PHE A 112 28.07 -11.02 28.65
CA PHE A 112 26.89 -11.15 29.51
C PHE A 112 25.73 -10.24 29.07
N ILE A 113 26.00 -9.01 28.63
CA ILE A 113 24.98 -8.11 28.07
C ILE A 113 24.37 -8.74 26.80
N SER A 114 25.21 -9.31 25.92
CA SER A 114 24.79 -10.02 24.70
C SER A 114 23.84 -11.19 25.02
N ASP A 115 24.20 -12.02 26.01
CA ASP A 115 23.37 -13.14 26.47
C ASP A 115 22.06 -12.69 27.14
N LEU A 116 22.09 -11.62 27.93
CA LEU A 116 20.88 -11.04 28.54
C LEU A 116 19.89 -10.53 27.48
N VAL A 117 20.39 -9.89 26.42
CA VAL A 117 19.57 -9.42 25.29
C VAL A 117 19.00 -10.61 24.50
N TYR A 118 19.75 -11.69 24.31
CA TYR A 118 19.26 -12.93 23.69
C TYR A 118 18.21 -13.68 24.53
N LEU A 119 18.30 -13.65 25.87
CA LEU A 119 17.27 -14.16 26.76
C LEU A 119 16.00 -13.30 26.69
N ALA A 120 16.15 -11.98 26.72
CA ALA A 120 15.05 -11.05 26.51
C ALA A 120 14.36 -11.27 25.15
N ASP A 121 15.12 -11.60 24.10
CA ASP A 121 14.56 -11.91 22.78
C ASP A 121 13.64 -13.14 22.79
N MET A 122 14.02 -14.20 23.50
CA MET A 122 13.18 -15.40 23.62
C MET A 122 11.88 -15.10 24.36
N VAL A 123 11.94 -14.30 25.43
CA VAL A 123 10.75 -13.82 26.15
C VAL A 123 9.87 -12.96 25.24
N PHE A 124 10.46 -12.02 24.50
CA PHE A 124 9.76 -11.15 23.54
C PHE A 124 9.08 -11.96 22.41
N ARG A 125 9.75 -12.99 21.88
CA ARG A 125 9.18 -13.92 20.90
C ARG A 125 7.98 -14.71 21.46
N THR A 126 7.97 -15.10 22.74
CA THR A 126 6.78 -15.74 23.34
C THR A 126 5.53 -14.85 23.38
N ARG A 127 5.71 -13.54 23.19
CA ARG A 127 4.67 -12.49 23.16
C ARG A 127 4.46 -11.88 21.77
N THR A 128 5.14 -12.37 20.75
CA THR A 128 4.98 -11.86 19.37
C THR A 128 3.75 -12.48 18.74
N GLY A 129 2.82 -11.65 18.27
CA GLY A 129 1.60 -12.09 17.60
C GLY A 129 1.86 -12.72 16.22
N TYR A 130 0.85 -13.37 15.65
CA TYR A 130 0.86 -13.79 14.25
C TYR A 130 -0.52 -13.59 13.62
N LEU A 131 -0.58 -13.49 12.28
CA LEU A 131 -1.84 -13.37 11.56
C LEU A 131 -2.44 -14.75 11.29
N GLU A 132 -3.69 -14.96 11.69
CA GLU A 132 -4.51 -16.12 11.38
C GLU A 132 -5.81 -15.62 10.77
N GLN A 133 -6.13 -16.04 9.53
CA GLN A 133 -7.29 -15.53 8.77
C GLN A 133 -7.34 -13.99 8.63
N GLY A 134 -6.18 -13.33 8.64
CA GLY A 134 -6.06 -11.86 8.58
C GLY A 134 -6.23 -11.13 9.92
N LEU A 135 -6.52 -11.85 11.01
CA LEU A 135 -6.64 -11.30 12.36
C LEU A 135 -5.35 -11.56 13.17
N LEU A 136 -4.92 -10.58 13.97
CA LEU A 136 -3.77 -10.73 14.86
C LEU A 136 -4.15 -11.57 16.09
N VAL A 137 -3.59 -12.78 16.18
CA VAL A 137 -3.81 -13.67 17.32
C VAL A 137 -3.08 -13.13 18.55
N LYS A 138 -3.83 -12.88 19.63
CA LYS A 138 -3.32 -12.40 20.93
C LYS A 138 -3.22 -13.46 22.04
N ASP A 139 -3.66 -14.70 21.80
CA ASP A 139 -3.69 -15.77 22.82
C ASP A 139 -2.29 -16.31 23.15
N GLU A 140 -1.78 -15.98 24.36
CA GLU A 140 -0.46 -16.41 24.84
C GLU A 140 -0.17 -17.90 24.67
N LYS A 141 -1.17 -18.78 24.84
CA LYS A 141 -0.95 -20.23 24.75
C LYS A 141 -0.65 -20.63 23.31
N LYS A 142 -1.38 -20.06 22.35
CA LYS A 142 -1.14 -20.24 20.91
C LYS A 142 0.21 -19.65 20.49
N LEU A 143 0.55 -18.44 20.95
CA LEU A 143 1.84 -17.81 20.65
C LEU A 143 3.02 -18.66 21.15
N ARG A 144 2.97 -19.12 22.41
CA ARG A 144 4.01 -19.96 23.01
C ARG A 144 4.14 -21.32 22.34
N ALA A 145 3.02 -21.98 22.00
CA ALA A 145 3.05 -23.25 21.29
C ALA A 145 3.69 -23.09 19.90
N ARG A 146 3.18 -22.15 19.09
CA ARG A 146 3.71 -21.84 17.75
C ARG A 146 5.20 -21.50 17.77
N TYR A 147 5.67 -20.74 18.75
CA TYR A 147 7.09 -20.43 18.87
C TYR A 147 7.91 -21.68 19.19
N LYS A 148 7.49 -22.51 20.16
CA LYS A 148 8.19 -23.75 20.53
C LYS A 148 8.32 -24.75 19.36
N ASP A 149 7.30 -24.85 18.52
CA ASP A 149 7.30 -25.75 17.36
C ASP A 149 8.16 -25.22 16.20
N SER A 150 8.52 -23.92 16.22
CA SER A 150 9.31 -23.29 15.17
C SER A 150 10.79 -23.72 15.18
N ILE A 151 11.39 -23.79 13.99
CA ILE A 151 12.84 -24.00 13.83
C ILE A 151 13.63 -22.89 14.55
N GLN A 152 13.09 -21.66 14.58
CA GLN A 152 13.73 -20.52 15.24
C GLN A 152 13.92 -20.77 16.75
N PHE A 153 12.95 -21.36 17.45
CA PHE A 153 13.12 -21.69 18.88
C PHE A 153 14.23 -22.72 19.11
N LYS A 154 14.42 -23.67 18.19
CA LYS A 154 15.52 -24.65 18.28
C LYS A 154 16.89 -23.97 18.14
N LEU A 155 17.03 -23.03 17.19
CA LEU A 155 18.25 -22.24 17.00
C LEU A 155 18.51 -21.28 18.19
N ASP A 156 17.45 -20.63 18.68
CA ASP A 156 17.51 -19.78 19.86
C ASP A 156 17.98 -20.59 21.09
N LEU A 157 17.46 -21.81 21.29
CA LEU A 157 17.87 -22.72 22.37
C LEU A 157 19.35 -23.15 22.25
N ILE A 158 19.81 -23.53 21.05
CA ILE A 158 21.22 -23.92 20.83
C ILE A 158 22.18 -22.77 21.19
N SER A 159 21.82 -21.53 20.82
CA SER A 159 22.62 -20.35 21.17
C SER A 159 22.65 -20.01 22.67
N MET A 160 21.64 -20.46 23.42
CA MET A 160 21.57 -20.25 24.88
C MET A 160 22.09 -21.43 25.69
N ILE A 161 22.65 -22.47 25.06
CA ILE A 161 23.43 -23.48 25.79
C ILE A 161 24.56 -22.74 26.53
N PRO A 162 24.71 -22.93 27.86
CA PRO A 162 25.69 -22.20 28.66
C PRO A 162 27.07 -22.85 28.54
N THR A 163 27.63 -22.82 27.33
CA THR A 163 28.97 -23.35 27.04
C THR A 163 30.05 -22.64 27.86
N ASP A 164 29.80 -21.42 28.32
CA ASP A 164 30.67 -20.64 29.21
C ASP A 164 31.10 -21.38 30.49
N PHE A 165 30.31 -22.34 31.00
CA PHE A 165 30.75 -23.16 32.13
C PHE A 165 32.01 -24.00 31.82
N LEU A 166 32.31 -24.26 30.54
CA LEU A 166 33.53 -24.93 30.11
C LEU A 166 34.79 -24.08 30.35
N TYR A 167 34.69 -22.76 30.51
CA TYR A 167 35.83 -21.92 30.94
C TYR A 167 36.41 -22.36 32.29
N LEU A 168 35.61 -23.00 33.16
CA LEU A 168 36.08 -23.54 34.44
C LEU A 168 36.98 -24.78 34.29
N ILE A 169 36.90 -25.46 33.13
CA ILE A 169 37.63 -26.70 32.83
C ILE A 169 38.80 -26.42 31.88
N VAL A 170 38.55 -25.66 30.81
CA VAL A 170 39.51 -25.41 29.73
C VAL A 170 40.33 -24.13 29.97
N GLY A 171 39.85 -23.23 30.82
CA GLY A 171 40.48 -21.95 31.16
C GLY A 171 39.99 -20.77 30.32
N LEU A 172 40.19 -19.55 30.85
CA LEU A 172 39.61 -18.29 30.36
C LEU A 172 40.19 -17.78 29.01
N LYS A 173 41.11 -18.54 28.40
CA LYS A 173 41.84 -18.14 27.19
C LYS A 173 41.16 -18.50 25.87
N TYR A 174 40.10 -19.31 25.90
CA TYR A 174 39.51 -19.97 24.72
C TYR A 174 38.09 -19.45 24.40
N PRO A 175 37.94 -18.26 23.80
CA PRO A 175 36.64 -17.65 23.52
C PRO A 175 35.81 -18.37 22.44
N GLU A 176 36.41 -19.27 21.66
CA GLU A 176 35.73 -20.13 20.68
C GLU A 176 34.65 -21.04 21.30
N ILE A 177 34.70 -21.28 22.62
CA ILE A 177 33.64 -21.94 23.39
C ILE A 177 32.27 -21.26 23.20
N ARG A 178 32.25 -19.97 22.86
CA ARG A 178 31.03 -19.18 22.58
C ARG A 178 30.57 -19.23 21.11
N MET A 179 31.14 -20.07 20.25
CA MET A 179 30.70 -20.19 18.84
C MET A 179 29.20 -20.55 18.68
N ASN A 180 28.55 -21.15 19.69
CA ASN A 180 27.10 -21.38 19.67
C ASN A 180 26.27 -20.08 19.60
N LYS A 181 26.80 -18.92 20.03
CA LYS A 181 26.13 -17.62 19.93
C LYS A 181 25.85 -17.19 18.48
N LEU A 182 26.58 -17.75 17.50
CA LEU A 182 26.47 -17.42 16.08
C LEU A 182 25.15 -17.87 15.43
N PHE A 183 24.48 -18.89 16.00
CA PHE A 183 23.19 -19.42 15.49
C PHE A 183 22.02 -18.42 15.52
N ARG A 184 22.20 -17.24 16.13
CA ARG A 184 21.22 -16.14 16.10
C ARG A 184 21.20 -15.34 14.79
N VAL A 185 22.04 -15.67 13.79
CA VAL A 185 22.16 -14.94 12.51
C VAL A 185 20.82 -14.70 11.79
N ASN A 186 19.82 -15.58 11.94
CA ASN A 186 18.47 -15.37 11.39
C ASN A 186 17.84 -14.02 11.80
N ARG A 187 18.15 -13.50 13.00
CA ARG A 187 17.65 -12.21 13.48
C ARG A 187 18.22 -11.03 12.68
N LEU A 188 19.47 -11.14 12.23
CA LEU A 188 20.12 -10.16 11.36
C LEU A 188 19.42 -10.12 9.99
N PHE A 189 19.17 -11.28 9.38
CA PHE A 189 18.45 -11.37 8.11
C PHE A 189 17.00 -10.89 8.21
N GLU A 190 16.29 -11.20 9.31
CA GLU A 190 14.93 -10.68 9.56
C GLU A 190 14.93 -9.14 9.68
N PHE A 191 15.93 -8.56 10.36
CA PHE A 191 16.10 -7.11 10.43
C PHE A 191 16.36 -6.51 9.05
N PHE A 192 17.31 -7.06 8.28
CA PHE A 192 17.63 -6.56 6.93
C PHE A 192 16.43 -6.59 5.99
N GLN A 193 15.71 -7.71 5.90
CA GLN A 193 14.52 -7.80 5.05
C GLN A 193 13.49 -6.71 5.38
N ARG A 194 13.28 -6.42 6.67
CA ARG A 194 12.33 -5.39 7.11
C ARG A 194 12.84 -3.97 6.86
N THR A 195 14.11 -3.71 7.14
CA THR A 195 14.75 -2.41 6.86
C THR A 195 14.72 -2.10 5.37
N GLU A 196 14.93 -3.11 4.51
CA GLU A 196 14.81 -2.99 3.06
C GLU A 196 13.40 -2.58 2.62
N THR A 197 12.35 -3.18 3.20
CA THR A 197 10.95 -2.81 2.89
C THR A 197 10.51 -1.47 3.48
N ARG A 198 11.22 -0.94 4.48
CA ARG A 198 10.89 0.31 5.18
C ARG A 198 11.70 1.52 4.70
N THR A 199 12.85 1.31 4.06
CA THR A 199 13.67 2.41 3.55
C THR A 199 13.15 2.94 2.22
N ASN A 200 13.24 4.26 2.03
CA ASN A 200 13.00 4.90 0.74
C ASN A 200 14.12 4.62 -0.28
N PHE A 201 15.23 4.00 0.15
CA PHE A 201 16.42 3.74 -0.67
C PHE A 201 16.86 2.26 -0.61
N PRO A 202 16.01 1.30 -1.06
CA PRO A 202 16.28 -0.13 -0.90
C PRO A 202 17.56 -0.59 -1.61
N ASN A 203 17.86 -0.05 -2.79
CA ASN A 203 19.09 -0.38 -3.53
C ASN A 203 20.37 0.03 -2.77
N VAL A 204 20.38 1.21 -2.14
CA VAL A 204 21.54 1.66 -1.33
C VAL A 204 21.73 0.75 -0.12
N PHE A 205 20.63 0.38 0.54
CA PHE A 205 20.66 -0.53 1.69
C PHE A 205 21.16 -1.95 1.31
N ARG A 206 20.70 -2.49 0.18
CA ARG A 206 21.21 -3.76 -0.38
C ARG A 206 22.70 -3.71 -0.70
N ILE A 207 23.21 -2.63 -1.31
CA ILE A 207 24.66 -2.43 -1.53
C ILE A 207 25.40 -2.43 -0.19
N SER A 208 24.90 -1.68 0.81
CA SER A 208 25.53 -1.60 2.13
C SER A 208 25.61 -2.96 2.85
N ASN A 209 24.55 -3.76 2.78
CA ASN A 209 24.55 -5.11 3.35
C ASN A 209 25.55 -6.02 2.61
N LEU A 210 25.64 -5.92 1.29
CA LEU A 210 26.58 -6.70 0.50
C LEU A 210 28.03 -6.32 0.84
N VAL A 211 28.36 -5.02 0.94
CA VAL A 211 29.67 -4.56 1.40
C VAL A 211 29.98 -5.06 2.80
N MET A 212 29.01 -5.04 3.71
CA MET A 212 29.18 -5.59 5.06
C MET A 212 29.46 -7.11 5.04
N TYR A 213 28.77 -7.89 4.20
CA TYR A 213 29.08 -9.32 4.05
C TYR A 213 30.50 -9.56 3.53
N ILE A 214 30.97 -8.78 2.55
CA ILE A 214 32.36 -8.85 2.04
C ILE A 214 33.36 -8.61 3.17
N VAL A 215 33.16 -7.54 3.95
CA VAL A 215 34.04 -7.19 5.06
C VAL A 215 34.05 -8.28 6.14
N ILE A 216 32.91 -8.90 6.45
CA ILE A 216 32.85 -10.03 7.39
C ILE A 216 33.60 -11.26 6.84
N ILE A 217 33.45 -11.60 5.56
CA ILE A 217 34.12 -12.77 4.96
C ILE A 217 35.65 -12.56 4.95
N ILE A 218 36.12 -11.37 4.54
CA ILE A 218 37.55 -11.00 4.61
C ILE A 218 38.04 -11.03 6.06
N HIS A 219 37.26 -10.52 7.01
CA HIS A 219 37.60 -10.56 8.43
C HIS A 219 37.77 -12.00 8.96
N TRP A 220 36.84 -12.90 8.62
CA TRP A 220 36.92 -14.30 9.03
C TRP A 220 38.12 -15.01 8.41
N ASN A 221 38.36 -14.83 7.10
CA ASN A 221 39.52 -15.45 6.45
C ASN A 221 40.86 -14.85 6.95
N ALA A 222 40.93 -13.55 7.23
CA ALA A 222 42.09 -12.94 7.89
C ALA A 222 42.39 -13.56 9.27
N CYS A 223 41.36 -13.83 10.08
CA CYS A 223 41.52 -14.51 11.36
C CYS A 223 42.00 -15.96 11.16
N LEU A 224 41.44 -16.69 10.19
CA LEU A 224 41.86 -18.05 9.84
C LEU A 224 43.32 -18.10 9.36
N TYR A 225 43.74 -17.22 8.47
CA TYR A 225 45.14 -17.11 8.02
C TYR A 225 46.10 -16.84 9.18
N TYR A 226 45.75 -15.95 10.10
CA TYR A 226 46.57 -15.67 11.28
C TYR A 226 46.67 -16.90 12.21
N SER A 227 45.55 -17.58 12.45
CA SER A 227 45.50 -18.80 13.26
C SER A 227 46.26 -19.97 12.62
N PHE A 228 46.19 -20.10 11.28
CA PHE A 228 46.90 -21.11 10.51
C PHE A 228 48.41 -20.85 10.54
N SER A 229 48.82 -19.58 10.34
CA SER A 229 50.21 -19.14 10.52
C SER A 229 50.74 -19.45 11.93
N LYS A 230 49.92 -19.25 12.96
CA LYS A 230 50.28 -19.59 14.35
C LYS A 230 50.48 -21.10 14.56
N ALA A 231 49.65 -21.93 13.94
CA ALA A 231 49.72 -23.39 14.06
C ALA A 231 50.98 -23.97 13.38
N ILE A 232 51.47 -23.32 12.34
CA ILE A 232 52.73 -23.66 11.66
C ILE A 232 53.95 -23.09 12.40
N GLY A 233 53.81 -21.88 12.97
CA GLY A 233 54.87 -21.13 13.65
C GLY A 233 55.20 -19.85 12.89
N PHE A 234 55.12 -18.70 13.57
CA PHE A 234 55.38 -17.39 12.96
C PHE A 234 56.83 -17.26 12.47
N GLY A 235 57.02 -16.66 11.28
CA GLY A 235 58.34 -16.46 10.67
C GLY A 235 59.07 -17.73 10.25
N ASN A 236 58.45 -18.91 10.27
CA ASN A 236 59.07 -20.17 9.89
C ASN A 236 59.43 -20.24 8.39
N ASP A 237 58.67 -19.54 7.55
CA ASP A 237 58.77 -19.50 6.09
C ASP A 237 58.19 -18.17 5.58
N ARG A 238 58.15 -17.96 4.26
CA ARG A 238 57.69 -16.69 3.67
C ARG A 238 56.17 -16.56 3.59
N PHE A 239 55.42 -17.64 3.75
CA PHE A 239 53.97 -17.67 3.60
C PHE A 239 53.25 -17.28 4.89
N VAL A 240 53.71 -17.82 6.03
CA VAL A 240 53.14 -17.52 7.34
C VAL A 240 53.33 -16.05 7.74
N TYR A 241 52.53 -15.60 8.70
CA TYR A 241 52.73 -14.32 9.36
C TYR A 241 54.20 -14.17 9.86
N PRO A 242 54.86 -13.01 9.62
CA PRO A 242 56.25 -12.77 10.05
C PRO A 242 56.49 -12.96 11.55
N ASP A 243 57.75 -13.15 11.96
CA ASP A 243 58.07 -13.37 13.37
C ASP A 243 57.61 -12.18 14.25
N THR A 244 56.78 -12.50 15.23
CA THR A 244 56.25 -11.56 16.22
C THR A 244 57.30 -11.02 17.19
N SER A 245 58.51 -11.59 17.22
CA SER A 245 59.65 -11.06 17.98
C SER A 245 60.17 -9.73 17.43
N ASP A 246 59.95 -9.47 16.13
CA ASP A 246 60.26 -8.18 15.51
C ASP A 246 59.30 -7.09 16.03
N PRO A 247 59.79 -5.97 16.59
CA PRO A 247 58.96 -4.86 17.05
C PRO A 247 58.03 -4.24 15.98
N GLU A 248 58.31 -4.43 14.69
CA GLU A 248 57.40 -4.03 13.61
C GLU A 248 56.15 -4.92 13.57
N PHE A 249 56.31 -6.25 13.66
CA PHE A 249 55.26 -7.26 13.51
C PHE A 249 54.65 -7.73 14.85
N GLY A 250 55.26 -7.41 15.98
CA GLY A 250 54.74 -7.76 17.31
C GLY A 250 53.42 -7.08 17.71
N ARG A 251 53.05 -5.94 17.11
CA ARG A 251 51.87 -5.15 17.53
C ARG A 251 50.55 -5.76 17.05
N LEU A 252 49.55 -5.91 17.94
CA LEU A 252 48.19 -6.38 17.62
C LEU A 252 47.57 -5.71 16.37
N VAL A 253 47.69 -4.39 16.24
CA VAL A 253 47.17 -3.64 15.07
C VAL A 253 47.88 -4.05 13.78
N ARG A 254 49.19 -4.32 13.81
CA ARG A 254 49.95 -4.82 12.64
C ARG A 254 49.56 -6.24 12.29
N LYS A 255 49.43 -7.12 13.28
CA LYS A 255 48.96 -8.52 13.14
C LYS A 255 47.61 -8.57 12.42
N TYR A 256 46.64 -7.80 12.90
CA TYR A 256 45.32 -7.71 12.29
C TYR A 256 45.36 -7.07 10.89
N ALA A 257 46.00 -5.92 10.73
CA ALA A 257 46.02 -5.19 9.46
C ALA A 257 46.71 -5.96 8.32
N TYR A 258 47.82 -6.65 8.62
CA TYR A 258 48.51 -7.50 7.65
C TYR A 258 47.66 -8.72 7.25
N SER A 259 47.02 -9.38 8.21
CA SER A 259 46.15 -10.54 7.94
C SER A 259 44.92 -10.13 7.12
N MET A 260 44.35 -8.95 7.39
CA MET A 260 43.29 -8.34 6.58
C MET A 260 43.76 -8.02 5.16
N TYR A 261 44.98 -7.49 5.01
CA TYR A 261 45.58 -7.21 3.70
C TYR A 261 45.79 -8.49 2.88
N TRP A 262 46.43 -9.51 3.48
CA TRP A 262 46.60 -10.83 2.87
C TRP A 262 45.26 -11.42 2.41
N SER A 263 44.28 -11.49 3.31
CA SER A 263 42.95 -12.03 3.01
C SER A 263 42.20 -11.25 1.93
N THR A 264 42.38 -9.93 1.90
CA THR A 264 41.81 -9.09 0.83
C THR A 264 42.40 -9.48 -0.52
N LEU A 265 43.74 -9.55 -0.65
CA LEU A 265 44.40 -9.91 -1.90
C LEU A 265 44.01 -11.31 -2.40
N THR A 266 43.90 -12.30 -1.51
CA THR A 266 43.52 -13.67 -1.85
C THR A 266 42.07 -13.74 -2.31
N LEU A 267 41.13 -13.21 -1.53
CA LEU A 267 39.69 -13.28 -1.83
C LEU A 267 39.25 -12.38 -2.99
N THR A 268 39.94 -11.27 -3.27
CA THR A 268 39.71 -10.47 -4.48
C THR A 268 40.50 -10.96 -5.69
N THR A 269 41.18 -12.11 -5.59
CA THR A 269 41.92 -12.75 -6.70
C THR A 269 43.06 -11.92 -7.30
N ILE A 270 43.59 -10.96 -6.54
CA ILE A 270 44.76 -10.14 -6.95
C ILE A 270 46.04 -10.96 -6.83
N GLY A 271 46.15 -11.80 -5.80
CA GLY A 271 47.16 -12.87 -5.72
C GLY A 271 48.61 -12.42 -5.45
N GLU A 272 48.86 -11.15 -5.12
CA GLU A 272 50.19 -10.63 -4.73
C GLU A 272 50.62 -11.05 -3.30
N THR A 273 50.39 -12.31 -2.94
CA THR A 273 50.79 -12.91 -1.66
C THR A 273 52.05 -13.75 -1.82
N PRO A 274 52.88 -13.93 -0.78
CA PRO A 274 54.00 -14.86 -0.82
C PRO A 274 53.52 -16.29 -1.18
N PRO A 275 54.30 -17.05 -1.98
CA PRO A 275 53.91 -18.40 -2.36
C PRO A 275 53.97 -19.35 -1.15
N PRO A 276 53.07 -20.33 -1.04
CA PRO A 276 53.16 -21.40 -0.05
C PRO A 276 54.40 -22.26 -0.27
N GLU A 277 55.01 -22.74 0.82
CA GLU A 277 56.22 -23.57 0.82
C GLU A 277 55.92 -25.03 1.24
N LYS A 278 54.88 -25.28 2.06
CA LYS A 278 54.48 -26.62 2.53
C LYS A 278 53.17 -27.11 1.92
N ASP A 279 53.03 -28.43 1.77
CA ASP A 279 51.80 -29.09 1.28
C ASP A 279 50.53 -28.61 1.99
N SER A 280 50.58 -28.43 3.31
CA SER A 280 49.45 -27.91 4.10
C SER A 280 49.03 -26.49 3.70
N GLU A 281 49.99 -25.64 3.35
CA GLU A 281 49.76 -24.28 2.90
C GLU A 281 49.20 -24.28 1.47
N TYR A 282 49.70 -25.15 0.59
CA TYR A 282 49.09 -25.38 -0.73
C TYR A 282 47.62 -25.81 -0.62
N PHE A 283 47.28 -26.76 0.25
CA PHE A 283 45.88 -27.16 0.47
C PHE A 283 45.02 -26.00 1.01
N PHE A 284 45.54 -25.21 1.95
CA PHE A 284 44.84 -24.03 2.49
C PHE A 284 44.58 -22.99 1.39
N VAL A 285 45.63 -22.57 0.66
CA VAL A 285 45.55 -21.55 -0.39
C VAL A 285 44.69 -21.98 -1.58
N VAL A 286 44.78 -23.24 -2.02
CA VAL A 286 43.91 -23.76 -3.10
C VAL A 286 42.44 -23.77 -2.68
N THR A 287 42.15 -24.13 -1.43
CA THR A 287 40.79 -24.09 -0.89
C THR A 287 40.28 -22.65 -0.78
N ASP A 288 41.09 -21.73 -0.26
CA ASP A 288 40.71 -20.32 -0.11
C ASP A 288 40.52 -19.62 -1.46
N PHE A 289 41.36 -19.89 -2.46
CA PHE A 289 41.14 -19.38 -3.82
C PHE A 289 39.87 -19.94 -4.47
N LEU A 290 39.57 -21.23 -4.30
CA LEU A 290 38.34 -21.83 -4.85
C LEU A 290 37.10 -21.16 -4.24
N VAL A 291 37.08 -20.98 -2.92
CA VAL A 291 35.99 -20.32 -2.19
C VAL A 291 35.92 -18.82 -2.55
N GLY A 292 37.06 -18.14 -2.59
CA GLY A 292 37.19 -16.72 -2.93
C GLY A 292 36.69 -16.39 -4.32
N VAL A 293 37.08 -17.15 -5.35
CA VAL A 293 36.60 -16.98 -6.74
C VAL A 293 35.07 -17.11 -6.81
N LEU A 294 34.49 -18.12 -6.17
CA LEU A 294 33.03 -18.35 -6.17
C LEU A 294 32.27 -17.22 -5.45
N ILE A 295 32.77 -16.79 -4.29
CA ILE A 295 32.21 -15.69 -3.50
C ILE A 295 32.31 -14.38 -4.29
N PHE A 296 33.49 -14.02 -4.79
CA PHE A 296 33.74 -12.78 -5.52
C PHE A 296 32.93 -12.70 -6.82
N ALA A 297 32.85 -13.78 -7.61
CA ALA A 297 32.00 -13.83 -8.80
C ALA A 297 30.52 -13.60 -8.47
N THR A 298 30.03 -14.20 -7.38
CA THR A 298 28.65 -14.01 -6.90
C THR A 298 28.39 -12.57 -6.45
N ILE A 299 29.33 -11.96 -5.73
CA ILE A 299 29.26 -10.54 -5.32
C ILE A 299 29.19 -9.62 -6.54
N VAL A 300 30.14 -9.75 -7.48
CA VAL A 300 30.23 -8.87 -8.66
C VAL A 300 28.98 -9.02 -9.54
N GLY A 301 28.47 -10.24 -9.72
CA GLY A 301 27.21 -10.49 -10.42
C GLY A 301 26.01 -9.80 -9.75
N ASN A 302 25.90 -9.90 -8.42
CA ASN A 302 24.83 -9.26 -7.65
C ASN A 302 24.93 -7.72 -7.66
N VAL A 303 26.14 -7.14 -7.55
CA VAL A 303 26.36 -5.69 -7.73
C VAL A 303 25.93 -5.25 -9.12
N GLY A 304 26.36 -5.96 -10.17
CA GLY A 304 26.00 -5.67 -11.56
C GLY A 304 24.49 -5.68 -11.78
N SER A 305 23.81 -6.73 -11.30
CA SER A 305 22.34 -6.83 -11.35
C SER A 305 21.65 -5.68 -10.61
N MET A 306 22.21 -5.23 -9.48
CA MET A 306 21.62 -4.13 -8.71
C MET A 306 21.80 -2.77 -9.38
N ILE A 307 22.96 -2.53 -10.02
CA ILE A 307 23.24 -1.31 -10.78
C ILE A 307 22.36 -1.22 -12.03
N THR A 308 22.12 -2.34 -12.74
CA THR A 308 21.22 -2.37 -13.90
C THR A 308 19.78 -2.12 -13.47
N ASN A 309 19.29 -2.80 -12.42
CA ASN A 309 17.96 -2.56 -11.85
C ASN A 309 17.76 -1.11 -11.38
N MET A 310 18.76 -0.49 -10.75
CA MET A 310 18.69 0.91 -10.30
C MET A 310 18.55 1.89 -11.48
N ASN A 311 19.13 1.59 -12.64
CA ASN A 311 19.07 2.42 -13.83
C ASN A 311 17.94 2.04 -14.81
N ALA A 312 17.16 1.00 -14.52
CA ALA A 312 16.17 0.43 -15.45
C ALA A 312 15.19 1.47 -16.02
N ALA A 313 14.56 2.28 -15.17
CA ALA A 313 13.63 3.32 -15.62
C ALA A 313 14.26 4.37 -16.57
N ARG A 314 15.55 4.66 -16.42
CA ARG A 314 16.30 5.54 -17.32
C ARG A 314 16.65 4.83 -18.63
N ALA A 315 17.03 3.55 -18.57
CA ALA A 315 17.29 2.73 -19.75
C ALA A 315 16.03 2.55 -20.60
N ASP A 316 14.88 2.25 -19.99
CA ASP A 316 13.58 2.13 -20.66
C ASP A 316 13.15 3.44 -21.33
N PHE A 317 13.31 4.57 -20.64
CA PHE A 317 13.00 5.88 -21.21
C PHE A 317 13.93 6.24 -22.38
N GLN A 318 15.23 5.96 -22.24
CA GLN A 318 16.20 6.17 -23.31
C GLN A 318 15.89 5.29 -24.54
N ALA A 319 15.54 4.03 -24.33
CA ALA A 319 15.13 3.11 -25.40
C ALA A 319 13.89 3.60 -26.16
N ARG A 320 12.90 4.19 -25.47
CA ARG A 320 11.74 4.83 -26.11
C ARG A 320 12.15 6.04 -26.96
N ILE A 321 13.01 6.91 -26.46
CA ILE A 321 13.55 8.04 -27.22
C ILE A 321 14.28 7.55 -28.48
N ASP A 322 15.13 6.54 -28.35
CA ASP A 322 15.97 6.09 -29.46
C ASP A 322 15.15 5.37 -30.54
N ALA A 323 14.10 4.63 -30.18
CA ALA A 323 13.11 4.13 -31.13
C ALA A 323 12.39 5.27 -31.89
N ILE A 324 12.05 6.37 -31.23
CA ILE A 324 11.41 7.54 -31.86
C ILE A 324 12.40 8.29 -32.77
N LYS A 325 13.68 8.43 -32.38
CA LYS A 325 14.74 8.96 -33.26
C LYS A 325 14.91 8.10 -34.52
N GLN A 326 14.96 6.78 -34.38
CA GLN A 326 15.02 5.85 -35.51
C GLN A 326 13.81 6.02 -36.44
N TYR A 327 12.59 6.11 -35.88
CA TYR A 327 11.37 6.36 -36.66
C TYR A 327 11.43 7.69 -37.44
N MET A 328 11.82 8.79 -36.79
CA MET A 328 11.95 10.11 -37.43
C MET A 328 13.01 10.11 -38.54
N SER A 329 14.15 9.44 -38.32
CA SER A 329 15.21 9.28 -39.31
C SER A 329 14.73 8.48 -40.53
N PHE A 330 14.09 7.32 -40.30
CA PHE A 330 13.53 6.47 -41.36
C PHE A 330 12.45 7.20 -42.18
N ARG A 331 11.59 7.98 -41.52
CA ARG A 331 10.56 8.80 -42.18
C ARG A 331 11.06 10.13 -42.74
N LYS A 332 12.36 10.43 -42.63
CA LYS A 332 12.99 11.69 -43.11
C LYS A 332 12.28 12.95 -42.60
N VAL A 333 11.94 12.96 -41.31
CA VAL A 333 11.34 14.11 -40.62
C VAL A 333 12.32 15.30 -40.62
N SER A 334 11.80 16.53 -40.66
CA SER A 334 12.64 17.74 -40.63
C SER A 334 13.42 17.86 -39.32
N LYS A 335 14.65 18.39 -39.39
CA LYS A 335 15.54 18.51 -38.23
C LYS A 335 14.99 19.43 -37.15
N ASP A 336 14.17 20.42 -37.52
CA ASP A 336 13.49 21.29 -36.56
C ASP A 336 12.41 20.55 -35.76
N LEU A 337 11.65 19.66 -36.41
CA LEU A 337 10.65 18.84 -35.72
C LEU A 337 11.31 17.77 -34.85
N GLU A 338 12.37 17.12 -35.34
CA GLU A 338 13.20 16.19 -34.55
C GLU A 338 13.75 16.87 -33.28
N LYS A 339 14.33 18.07 -33.41
CA LYS A 339 14.84 18.86 -32.28
C LYS A 339 13.72 19.24 -31.30
N ARG A 340 12.53 19.60 -31.79
CA ARG A 340 11.36 19.91 -30.95
C ARG A 340 10.86 18.69 -30.18
N VAL A 341 10.80 17.52 -30.82
CA VAL A 341 10.40 16.25 -30.19
C VAL A 341 11.38 15.86 -29.08
N ILE A 342 12.70 15.91 -29.35
CA ILE A 342 13.73 15.61 -28.35
C ILE A 342 13.61 16.56 -27.15
N LYS A 343 13.48 17.87 -27.38
CA LYS A 343 13.33 18.88 -26.32
C LYS A 343 12.07 18.67 -25.46
N TRP A 344 10.99 18.14 -26.02
CA TRP A 344 9.78 17.78 -25.25
C TRP A 344 10.05 16.56 -24.35
N PHE A 345 10.71 15.52 -24.86
CA PHE A 345 11.13 14.38 -24.03
C PHE A 345 12.12 14.77 -22.92
N ASP A 346 13.09 15.64 -23.20
CA ASP A 346 14.03 16.17 -22.20
C ASP A 346 13.27 16.92 -21.07
N TYR A 347 12.23 17.69 -21.42
CA TYR A 347 11.35 18.35 -20.44
C TYR A 347 10.59 17.33 -19.59
N LEU A 348 9.97 16.30 -20.20
CA LEU A 348 9.25 15.26 -19.46
C LEU A 348 10.16 14.52 -18.47
N TRP A 349 11.38 14.17 -18.89
CA TRP A 349 12.35 13.48 -18.04
C TRP A 349 12.81 14.35 -16.87
N THR A 350 13.28 15.57 -17.17
CA THR A 350 13.85 16.49 -16.18
C THR A 350 12.85 16.84 -15.08
N ASN A 351 11.57 16.98 -15.45
CA ASN A 351 10.49 17.31 -14.50
C ASN A 351 9.79 16.06 -13.91
N LYS A 352 10.32 14.85 -14.15
CA LYS A 352 9.76 13.56 -13.69
C LYS A 352 8.32 13.28 -14.17
N LYS A 353 7.89 13.91 -15.27
CA LYS A 353 6.58 13.76 -15.94
C LYS A 353 6.60 12.65 -17.03
N ALA A 354 7.67 11.86 -17.09
CA ALA A 354 7.87 10.79 -18.08
C ALA A 354 7.20 9.44 -17.73
N VAL A 355 6.67 9.29 -16.51
CA VAL A 355 6.00 8.08 -16.04
C VAL A 355 4.49 8.24 -16.21
N ASP A 356 3.83 7.26 -16.79
CA ASP A 356 2.37 7.22 -16.90
C ASP A 356 1.75 6.89 -15.53
N GLU A 357 1.01 7.84 -14.96
CA GLU A 357 0.34 7.69 -13.66
C GLU A 357 -0.64 6.50 -13.66
N ARG A 358 -1.29 6.18 -14.79
CA ARG A 358 -2.23 5.05 -14.91
C ARG A 358 -1.53 3.71 -14.76
N GLU A 359 -0.36 3.57 -15.38
CA GLU A 359 0.47 2.36 -15.32
C GLU A 359 1.05 2.10 -13.93
N VAL A 360 1.24 3.14 -13.12
CA VAL A 360 1.64 3.03 -11.70
C VAL A 360 0.45 2.64 -10.83
N LEU A 361 -0.70 3.29 -11.03
CA LEU A 361 -1.88 3.12 -10.18
C LEU A 361 -2.69 1.84 -10.47
N LYS A 362 -2.45 1.14 -11.60
CA LYS A 362 -3.19 -0.09 -11.98
C LYS A 362 -3.05 -1.27 -11.00
N TYR A 363 -2.00 -1.28 -10.18
CA TYR A 363 -1.76 -2.34 -9.18
C TYR A 363 -2.47 -2.08 -7.85
N LEU A 364 -3.12 -0.92 -7.69
CA LEU A 364 -3.83 -0.56 -6.48
C LEU A 364 -5.32 -0.94 -6.57
N PRO A 365 -5.93 -1.45 -5.49
CA PRO A 365 -7.39 -1.55 -5.38
C PRO A 365 -8.08 -0.22 -5.65
N ASP A 366 -9.25 -0.25 -6.28
CA ASP A 366 -9.97 0.95 -6.74
C ASP A 366 -10.16 2.01 -5.64
N LYS A 367 -10.42 1.56 -4.40
CA LYS A 367 -10.53 2.44 -3.23
C LYS A 367 -9.24 3.23 -2.95
N LEU A 368 -8.07 2.58 -2.97
CA LEU A 368 -6.79 3.25 -2.75
C LEU A 368 -6.41 4.14 -3.94
N ARG A 369 -6.74 3.72 -5.17
CA ARG A 369 -6.58 4.57 -6.36
C ARG A 369 -7.41 5.84 -6.25
N ALA A 370 -8.66 5.75 -5.79
CA ALA A 370 -9.52 6.91 -5.53
C ALA A 370 -8.96 7.80 -4.41
N GLU A 371 -8.59 7.25 -3.25
CA GLU A 371 -8.02 8.03 -2.14
C GLU A 371 -6.75 8.81 -2.56
N ILE A 372 -5.86 8.20 -3.36
CA ILE A 372 -4.68 8.89 -3.91
C ILE A 372 -5.10 9.98 -4.90
N ALA A 373 -5.94 9.66 -5.89
CA ALA A 373 -6.35 10.61 -6.92
C ALA A 373 -7.04 11.84 -6.29
N ILE A 374 -7.88 11.63 -5.28
CA ILE A 374 -8.52 12.70 -4.51
C ILE A 374 -7.45 13.58 -3.84
N ASN A 375 -6.52 12.99 -3.09
CA ASN A 375 -5.48 13.75 -2.39
C ASN A 375 -4.52 14.51 -3.34
N VAL A 376 -4.33 14.04 -4.58
CA VAL A 376 -3.44 14.68 -5.57
C VAL A 376 -4.16 15.75 -6.40
N HIS A 377 -5.44 15.56 -6.75
CA HIS A 377 -6.14 16.39 -7.74
C HIS A 377 -7.28 17.25 -7.19
N LEU A 378 -7.85 16.93 -6.01
CA LEU A 378 -9.02 17.63 -5.46
C LEU A 378 -8.73 19.13 -5.23
N ASP A 379 -7.54 19.48 -4.75
CA ASP A 379 -7.15 20.87 -4.52
C ASP A 379 -6.96 21.67 -5.82
N THR A 380 -6.61 21.02 -6.93
CA THR A 380 -6.62 21.66 -8.25
C THR A 380 -8.06 21.88 -8.71
N LEU A 381 -8.93 20.87 -8.60
CA LEU A 381 -10.33 20.94 -9.01
C LEU A 381 -11.14 21.97 -8.21
N LYS A 382 -10.95 22.05 -6.88
CA LYS A 382 -11.61 23.05 -6.02
C LYS A 382 -11.25 24.50 -6.36
N LYS A 383 -10.04 24.75 -6.91
CA LYS A 383 -9.65 26.09 -7.39
C LYS A 383 -10.38 26.50 -8.68
N VAL A 384 -10.93 25.54 -9.42
CA VAL A 384 -11.65 25.80 -10.66
C VAL A 384 -13.04 26.36 -10.33
N ARG A 385 -13.29 27.61 -10.69
CA ARG A 385 -14.53 28.36 -10.38
C ARG A 385 -15.85 27.76 -10.90
N ILE A 386 -15.82 26.69 -11.69
CA ILE A 386 -17.02 25.97 -12.14
C ILE A 386 -17.33 24.75 -11.26
N PHE A 387 -16.30 24.20 -10.60
CA PHE A 387 -16.37 23.03 -9.73
C PHE A 387 -16.28 23.38 -8.23
N ALA A 388 -15.91 24.63 -7.89
CA ALA A 388 -15.85 25.12 -6.51
C ALA A 388 -17.19 24.98 -5.75
N ASP A 389 -18.31 25.20 -6.44
CA ASP A 389 -19.68 25.15 -5.89
C ASP A 389 -20.37 23.79 -6.14
N CYS A 390 -19.64 22.76 -6.61
CA CYS A 390 -20.17 21.43 -6.86
C CYS A 390 -20.08 20.52 -5.62
N GLU A 391 -20.97 19.53 -5.55
CA GLU A 391 -20.92 18.50 -4.49
C GLU A 391 -19.62 17.71 -4.55
N ALA A 392 -19.09 17.33 -3.38
CA ALA A 392 -17.85 16.57 -3.26
C ALA A 392 -17.89 15.21 -4.00
N GLY A 393 -19.06 14.57 -4.12
CA GLY A 393 -19.25 13.32 -4.87
C GLY A 393 -18.86 13.46 -6.34
N LEU A 394 -19.37 14.50 -7.02
CA LEU A 394 -19.00 14.81 -8.40
C LEU A 394 -17.50 15.07 -8.53
N LEU A 395 -16.89 15.81 -7.60
CA LEU A 395 -15.46 16.09 -7.65
C LEU A 395 -14.63 14.80 -7.57
N VAL A 396 -15.00 13.85 -6.71
CA VAL A 396 -14.34 12.54 -6.59
C VAL A 396 -14.45 11.73 -7.88
N GLU A 397 -15.61 11.73 -8.52
CA GLU A 397 -15.82 11.01 -9.78
C GLU A 397 -15.02 11.63 -10.94
N LEU A 398 -15.04 12.97 -11.06
CA LEU A 398 -14.29 13.70 -12.09
C LEU A 398 -12.78 13.51 -11.93
N VAL A 399 -12.26 13.57 -10.68
CA VAL A 399 -10.86 13.29 -10.34
C VAL A 399 -10.36 11.98 -10.96
N LEU A 400 -11.18 10.91 -10.92
CA LEU A 400 -10.82 9.59 -11.42
C LEU A 400 -10.74 9.51 -12.96
N LYS A 401 -11.40 10.42 -13.67
CA LYS A 401 -11.46 10.46 -15.14
C LYS A 401 -10.49 11.47 -15.77
N LEU A 402 -9.89 12.37 -14.98
CA LEU A 402 -8.89 13.33 -15.47
C LEU A 402 -7.67 12.63 -16.10
N GLN A 403 -7.15 13.21 -17.18
CA GLN A 403 -5.98 12.71 -17.90
C GLN A 403 -4.91 13.80 -17.99
N PRO A 404 -3.71 13.64 -17.39
CA PRO A 404 -2.65 14.65 -17.50
C PRO A 404 -2.10 14.70 -18.94
N GLN A 405 -1.95 15.92 -19.48
CA GLN A 405 -1.38 16.20 -20.79
C GLN A 405 -0.41 17.38 -20.70
N VAL A 406 0.73 17.30 -21.41
CA VAL A 406 1.81 18.29 -21.36
C VAL A 406 2.05 18.91 -22.74
N TYR A 407 1.85 20.22 -22.84
CA TYR A 407 2.05 21.00 -24.07
C TYR A 407 3.35 21.80 -24.05
N SER A 408 3.97 21.99 -25.21
CA SER A 408 5.22 22.76 -25.38
C SER A 408 4.95 24.25 -25.62
N PRO A 409 5.95 25.13 -25.42
CA PRO A 409 5.86 26.53 -25.81
C PRO A 409 5.50 26.70 -27.30
N GLY A 410 4.45 27.46 -27.59
CA GLY A 410 3.96 27.71 -28.94
C GLY A 410 2.94 26.66 -29.46
N ASP A 411 2.69 25.58 -28.73
CA ASP A 411 1.72 24.55 -29.14
C ASP A 411 0.29 25.09 -29.07
N TYR A 412 -0.51 24.86 -30.12
CA TYR A 412 -1.95 25.11 -30.10
C TYR A 412 -2.65 23.91 -29.46
N ILE A 413 -3.38 24.14 -28.37
CA ILE A 413 -4.19 23.10 -27.70
C ILE A 413 -5.47 22.89 -28.49
N CYS A 414 -6.07 23.98 -28.98
CA CYS A 414 -7.17 23.93 -29.93
C CYS A 414 -7.15 25.16 -30.85
N LYS A 415 -7.68 25.01 -32.08
CA LYS A 415 -7.94 26.11 -33.00
C LYS A 415 -9.44 26.35 -33.12
N LYS A 416 -9.80 27.58 -33.43
CA LYS A 416 -11.16 28.02 -33.74
C LYS A 416 -11.69 27.18 -34.92
N GLY A 417 -12.89 26.63 -34.77
CA GLY A 417 -13.51 25.75 -35.76
C GLY A 417 -13.20 24.26 -35.61
N ASP A 418 -12.19 23.85 -34.84
CA ASP A 418 -11.94 22.43 -34.55
C ASP A 418 -13.13 21.80 -33.79
N ILE A 419 -13.32 20.49 -33.90
CA ILE A 419 -14.36 19.77 -33.14
C ILE A 419 -13.90 19.60 -31.69
N GLY A 420 -14.63 20.18 -30.73
CA GLY A 420 -14.34 20.04 -29.31
C GLY A 420 -14.92 18.75 -28.74
N ARG A 421 -14.06 17.81 -28.35
CA ARG A 421 -14.42 16.53 -27.70
C ARG A 421 -14.05 16.47 -26.21
N GLU A 422 -13.34 17.47 -25.72
CA GLU A 422 -12.64 17.47 -24.44
C GLU A 422 -12.74 18.88 -23.81
N MET A 423 -12.67 18.99 -22.49
CA MET A 423 -12.33 20.24 -21.80
C MET A 423 -10.98 20.08 -21.10
N TYR A 424 -10.33 21.21 -20.84
CA TYR A 424 -9.02 21.25 -20.19
C TYR A 424 -9.05 22.15 -18.96
N ILE A 425 -8.39 21.70 -17.90
CA ILE A 425 -8.15 22.43 -16.65
C ILE A 425 -6.65 22.71 -16.56
N ILE A 426 -6.27 23.97 -16.31
CA ILE A 426 -4.86 24.37 -16.21
C ILE A 426 -4.36 24.01 -14.80
N LYS A 427 -3.47 23.02 -14.71
CA LYS A 427 -2.80 22.63 -13.46
C LYS A 427 -1.60 23.54 -13.17
N GLU A 428 -0.75 23.70 -14.18
CA GLU A 428 0.49 24.50 -14.13
C GLU A 428 0.74 25.07 -15.53
N GLY A 429 0.94 26.38 -15.65
CA GLY A 429 1.38 27.02 -16.89
C GLY A 429 0.57 28.26 -17.28
N LYS A 430 0.82 28.76 -18.50
CA LYS A 430 0.13 29.94 -19.03
C LYS A 430 -0.23 29.72 -20.49
N LEU A 431 -1.51 29.93 -20.80
CA LEU A 431 -2.06 29.80 -22.14
C LEU A 431 -2.53 31.18 -22.62
N ALA A 432 -2.27 31.53 -23.87
CA ALA A 432 -2.82 32.71 -24.51
C ALA A 432 -4.01 32.31 -25.39
N VAL A 433 -5.13 33.02 -25.23
CA VAL A 433 -6.21 33.04 -26.22
C VAL A 433 -5.77 33.99 -27.32
N VAL A 434 -5.54 33.48 -28.54
CA VAL A 434 -4.98 34.23 -29.66
C VAL A 434 -6.01 34.43 -30.77
N ALA A 435 -5.91 35.56 -31.48
CA ALA A 435 -6.71 35.79 -32.67
C ALA A 435 -6.28 34.88 -33.83
N ASP A 436 -7.01 34.98 -34.93
CA ASP A 436 -6.77 34.17 -36.14
C ASP A 436 -5.46 34.56 -36.86
N ASP A 437 -4.82 35.68 -36.47
CA ASP A 437 -3.47 36.08 -36.87
C ASP A 437 -2.34 35.31 -36.14
N GLY A 438 -2.65 34.64 -35.02
CA GLY A 438 -1.67 34.01 -34.13
C GLY A 438 -0.71 34.97 -33.38
N ILE A 439 -0.90 36.28 -33.49
CA ILE A 439 -0.03 37.32 -32.91
C ILE A 439 -0.76 38.06 -31.79
N THR A 440 -1.97 38.55 -32.04
CA THR A 440 -2.75 39.30 -31.04
C THR A 440 -3.27 38.35 -29.95
N GLN A 441 -3.02 38.71 -28.70
CA GLN A 441 -3.41 37.94 -27.51
C GLN A 441 -4.56 38.68 -26.81
N PHE A 442 -5.72 38.03 -26.67
CA PHE A 442 -6.89 38.62 -26.02
C PHE A 442 -6.83 38.49 -24.50
N VAL A 443 -6.52 37.28 -24.01
CA VAL A 443 -6.53 36.92 -22.59
C VAL A 443 -5.44 35.87 -22.34
N VAL A 444 -4.76 35.98 -21.21
CA VAL A 444 -3.88 34.93 -20.69
C VAL A 444 -4.60 34.17 -19.58
N LEU A 445 -4.76 32.86 -19.76
CA LEU A 445 -5.28 31.94 -18.77
C LEU A 445 -4.11 31.36 -17.96
N SER A 446 -4.28 31.26 -16.64
CA SER A 446 -3.30 30.70 -15.70
C SER A 446 -3.89 29.57 -14.87
N ASP A 447 -3.05 28.90 -14.08
CA ASP A 447 -3.38 27.87 -13.08
C ASP A 447 -4.75 28.08 -12.40
N GLY A 448 -5.56 27.02 -12.34
CA GLY A 448 -6.94 27.07 -11.81
C GLY A 448 -8.00 27.58 -12.79
N SER A 449 -7.61 28.10 -13.96
CA SER A 449 -8.53 28.37 -15.07
C SER A 449 -8.85 27.07 -15.84
N TYR A 450 -9.93 27.10 -16.61
CA TYR A 450 -10.36 25.99 -17.47
C TYR A 450 -10.85 26.55 -18.81
N PHE A 451 -10.98 25.68 -19.82
CA PHE A 451 -11.54 26.04 -21.13
C PHE A 451 -12.05 24.82 -21.91
N GLY A 452 -12.90 25.07 -22.89
CA GLY A 452 -13.41 24.05 -23.81
C GLY A 452 -14.76 23.45 -23.38
N GLU A 453 -15.33 23.91 -22.27
CA GLU A 453 -16.63 23.55 -21.71
C GLU A 453 -17.79 23.79 -22.70
N ILE A 454 -17.74 24.87 -23.47
CA ILE A 454 -18.82 25.27 -24.40
C ILE A 454 -19.05 24.19 -25.47
N SER A 455 -17.97 23.67 -26.06
CA SER A 455 -18.04 22.72 -27.18
C SER A 455 -18.56 21.34 -26.79
N ILE A 456 -18.45 20.97 -25.51
CA ILE A 456 -18.88 19.65 -25.01
C ILE A 456 -20.32 19.65 -24.48
N LEU A 457 -20.81 20.78 -23.95
CA LEU A 457 -22.13 20.91 -23.32
C LEU A 457 -23.33 20.93 -24.30
N ASN A 458 -23.12 20.87 -25.62
CA ASN A 458 -24.20 20.77 -26.63
C ASN A 458 -25.34 21.82 -26.48
N ILE A 459 -24.98 23.05 -26.10
CA ILE A 459 -25.95 24.11 -25.76
C ILE A 459 -26.82 24.46 -26.99
N LYS A 460 -28.14 24.31 -26.86
CA LYS A 460 -29.11 24.65 -27.92
C LYS A 460 -29.06 26.16 -28.24
N GLY A 461 -29.11 26.49 -29.53
CA GLY A 461 -28.89 27.86 -30.02
C GLY A 461 -27.41 28.29 -30.12
N SER A 462 -26.43 27.44 -29.80
CA SER A 462 -25.02 27.76 -30.07
C SER A 462 -24.72 27.80 -31.57
N LYS A 463 -24.37 28.98 -32.10
CA LYS A 463 -23.96 29.17 -33.51
C LYS A 463 -22.67 28.40 -33.84
N ALA A 464 -21.86 28.08 -32.84
CA ALA A 464 -20.65 27.27 -32.99
C ALA A 464 -20.91 25.75 -32.89
N GLY A 465 -22.08 25.33 -32.38
CA GLY A 465 -22.38 23.91 -32.14
C GLY A 465 -21.34 23.24 -31.25
N ASN A 466 -20.78 22.12 -31.72
CA ASN A 466 -19.69 21.37 -31.07
C ASN A 466 -18.27 21.84 -31.45
N ARG A 467 -18.13 23.00 -32.13
CA ARG A 467 -16.82 23.52 -32.54
C ARG A 467 -16.21 24.42 -31.46
N ARG A 468 -14.89 24.57 -31.52
CA ARG A 468 -14.10 25.48 -30.68
C ARG A 468 -14.31 26.92 -31.13
N THR A 469 -14.51 27.84 -30.18
CA THR A 469 -14.82 29.25 -30.45
C THR A 469 -13.58 30.14 -30.61
N ALA A 470 -12.43 29.71 -30.08
CA ALA A 470 -11.19 30.48 -30.06
C ALA A 470 -9.94 29.60 -30.27
N ASN A 471 -8.83 30.24 -30.66
CA ASN A 471 -7.52 29.59 -30.71
C ASN A 471 -6.84 29.74 -29.34
N ILE A 472 -6.31 28.63 -28.81
CA ILE A 472 -5.63 28.63 -27.50
C ILE A 472 -4.25 28.02 -27.67
N ARG A 473 -3.22 28.78 -27.29
CA ARG A 473 -1.81 28.45 -27.48
C ARG A 473 -1.04 28.50 -26.16
N SER A 474 -0.19 27.51 -25.90
CA SER A 474 0.69 27.51 -24.74
C SER A 474 1.79 28.55 -24.88
N ILE A 475 2.01 29.37 -23.85
CA ILE A 475 3.10 30.35 -23.81
C ILE A 475 4.41 29.68 -23.38
N GLY A 476 4.34 28.83 -22.35
CA GLY A 476 5.45 28.02 -21.84
C GLY A 476 5.22 26.53 -22.06
N TYR A 477 5.90 25.69 -21.28
CA TYR A 477 5.39 24.35 -21.02
C TYR A 477 4.17 24.47 -20.10
N SER A 478 3.11 23.73 -20.38
CA SER A 478 1.88 23.75 -19.57
C SER A 478 1.36 22.33 -19.34
N ASP A 479 1.05 22.03 -18.08
CA ASP A 479 0.35 20.83 -17.64
C ASP A 479 -1.16 21.11 -17.57
N LEU A 480 -1.91 20.36 -18.36
CA LEU A 480 -3.36 20.41 -18.38
C LEU A 480 -3.93 19.07 -17.92
N PHE A 481 -5.04 19.09 -17.19
CA PHE A 481 -5.89 17.91 -17.09
C PHE A 481 -6.95 17.97 -18.19
N CYS A 482 -6.94 16.99 -19.07
CA CYS A 482 -7.99 16.74 -20.04
C CYS A 482 -9.11 15.92 -19.39
N LEU A 483 -10.36 16.27 -19.68
CA LEU A 483 -11.55 15.50 -19.38
C LEU A 483 -12.36 15.33 -20.67
N SER A 484 -12.69 14.10 -21.04
CA SER A 484 -13.46 13.86 -22.25
C SER A 484 -14.93 14.26 -22.08
N LYS A 485 -15.60 14.54 -23.20
CA LYS A 485 -17.03 14.82 -23.21
C LYS A 485 -17.83 13.67 -22.62
N ASP A 486 -17.49 12.44 -22.97
CA ASP A 486 -18.26 11.26 -22.56
C ASP A 486 -18.10 11.02 -21.05
N ASP A 487 -16.86 11.12 -20.54
CA ASP A 487 -16.54 11.05 -19.10
C ASP A 487 -17.29 12.09 -18.26
N LEU A 488 -17.33 13.34 -18.74
CA LEU A 488 -18.05 14.43 -18.08
C LEU A 488 -19.56 14.22 -18.16
N MET A 489 -20.09 13.88 -19.34
CA MET A 489 -21.53 13.75 -19.54
C MET A 489 -22.11 12.58 -18.73
N GLU A 490 -21.37 11.48 -18.57
CA GLU A 490 -21.69 10.39 -17.66
C GLU A 490 -21.82 10.89 -16.22
N ALA A 491 -20.78 11.55 -15.68
CA ALA A 491 -20.80 12.11 -14.33
C ALA A 491 -21.96 13.11 -14.13
N LEU A 492 -22.17 13.99 -15.11
CA LEU A 492 -23.28 14.96 -15.10
C LEU A 492 -24.68 14.34 -15.27
N THR A 493 -24.80 13.03 -15.51
CA THR A 493 -26.11 12.36 -15.42
C THR A 493 -26.55 12.11 -13.97
N GLU A 494 -25.59 11.87 -13.06
CA GLU A 494 -25.86 11.67 -11.63
C GLU A 494 -26.02 13.00 -10.88
N TYR A 495 -25.35 14.07 -11.34
CA TYR A 495 -25.36 15.40 -10.70
C TYR A 495 -26.03 16.48 -11.59
N PRO A 496 -27.38 16.50 -11.70
CA PRO A 496 -28.10 17.39 -12.62
C PRO A 496 -28.00 18.89 -12.27
N GLU A 497 -27.82 19.24 -11.00
CA GLU A 497 -27.64 20.64 -10.58
C GLU A 497 -26.31 21.22 -11.07
N ALA A 498 -25.22 20.46 -10.95
CA ALA A 498 -23.91 20.84 -11.50
C ALA A 498 -23.97 20.99 -13.02
N LYS A 499 -24.70 20.10 -13.71
CA LYS A 499 -24.95 20.21 -15.14
C LYS A 499 -25.67 21.51 -15.52
N ALA A 500 -26.69 21.89 -14.76
CA ALA A 500 -27.42 23.15 -14.98
C ALA A 500 -26.49 24.38 -14.82
N MET A 501 -25.65 24.41 -13.78
CA MET A 501 -24.67 25.49 -13.59
C MET A 501 -23.61 25.55 -14.72
N LEU A 502 -23.16 24.40 -15.20
CA LEU A 502 -22.24 24.28 -16.34
C LEU A 502 -22.88 24.84 -17.62
N GLU A 503 -24.10 24.42 -17.93
CA GLU A 503 -24.86 24.94 -19.07
C GLU A 503 -25.12 26.44 -18.95
N GLU A 504 -25.47 26.95 -17.76
CA GLU A 504 -25.74 28.38 -17.56
C GLU A 504 -24.48 29.23 -17.77
N LYS A 505 -23.34 28.87 -17.15
CA LYS A 505 -22.06 29.56 -17.39
C LYS A 505 -21.67 29.50 -18.88
N GLY A 506 -21.87 28.36 -19.54
CA GLY A 506 -21.65 28.22 -20.98
C GLY A 506 -22.54 29.15 -21.82
N ARG A 507 -23.83 29.30 -21.46
CA ARG A 507 -24.75 30.25 -22.11
C ARG A 507 -24.32 31.70 -21.89
N GLN A 508 -23.91 32.07 -20.68
CA GLN A 508 -23.43 33.43 -20.37
C GLN A 508 -22.20 33.81 -21.23
N ILE A 509 -21.26 32.89 -21.42
CA ILE A 509 -20.08 33.12 -22.28
C ILE A 509 -20.50 33.21 -23.77
N LEU A 510 -21.34 32.29 -24.26
CA LEU A 510 -21.88 32.36 -25.62
C LEU A 510 -22.66 33.65 -25.91
N MET A 511 -23.40 34.20 -24.93
CA MET A 511 -24.07 35.50 -25.05
C MET A 511 -23.07 36.64 -25.14
N LYS A 512 -22.05 36.66 -24.27
CA LYS A 512 -20.99 37.69 -24.28
C LYS A 512 -20.26 37.78 -25.62
N ASP A 513 -20.02 36.63 -26.25
CA ASP A 513 -19.31 36.54 -27.54
C ASP A 513 -20.26 36.66 -28.76
N ASN A 514 -21.55 36.96 -28.57
CA ASN A 514 -22.60 37.00 -29.61
C ASN A 514 -22.79 35.68 -30.40
N LEU A 515 -22.33 34.56 -29.84
CA LEU A 515 -22.37 33.21 -30.42
C LEU A 515 -23.62 32.40 -30.02
N LEU A 516 -24.49 32.95 -29.15
CA LEU A 516 -25.82 32.38 -28.89
C LEU A 516 -26.88 32.99 -29.81
N ASP A 517 -27.73 32.15 -30.39
CA ASP A 517 -29.00 32.55 -30.98
C ASP A 517 -30.08 32.55 -29.89
N LEU A 518 -30.57 33.75 -29.57
CA LEU A 518 -31.54 33.98 -28.49
C LEU A 518 -32.96 33.52 -28.83
N GLU A 519 -33.29 33.30 -30.11
CA GLU A 519 -34.60 32.78 -30.51
C GLU A 519 -34.59 31.26 -30.39
N VAL A 520 -33.56 30.60 -30.93
CA VAL A 520 -33.40 29.14 -30.82
C VAL A 520 -33.14 28.70 -29.37
N ALA A 521 -32.41 29.48 -28.58
CA ALA A 521 -32.20 29.18 -27.15
C ALA A 521 -33.45 29.37 -26.27
N LYS A 522 -34.48 30.07 -26.75
CA LYS A 522 -35.78 30.23 -26.09
C LYS A 522 -36.82 29.20 -26.54
N GLN A 523 -36.61 28.53 -27.67
CA GLN A 523 -37.40 27.36 -28.03
C GLN A 523 -37.14 26.24 -27.00
N GLY A 524 -38.22 25.57 -26.57
CA GLY A 524 -38.17 24.51 -25.58
C GLY A 524 -37.37 23.27 -26.03
N PRO A 525 -37.37 22.18 -25.24
CA PRO A 525 -36.70 20.95 -25.66
C PRO A 525 -37.26 20.47 -27.01
N ASP A 526 -36.39 20.48 -28.03
CA ASP A 526 -36.62 19.95 -29.38
C ASP A 526 -37.63 18.77 -29.37
N PRO A 527 -38.75 18.84 -30.11
CA PRO A 527 -39.79 17.82 -30.07
C PRO A 527 -39.25 16.41 -30.34
N LYS A 528 -38.22 16.24 -31.19
CA LYS A 528 -37.60 14.92 -31.42
C LYS A 528 -36.89 14.36 -30.18
N ASP A 529 -36.24 15.22 -29.40
CA ASP A 529 -35.50 14.89 -28.17
C ASP A 529 -36.48 14.55 -27.02
N MET A 530 -37.70 15.12 -27.06
CA MET A 530 -38.82 14.69 -26.22
C MET A 530 -39.41 13.35 -26.68
N GLU A 531 -39.61 13.18 -27.99
CA GLU A 531 -40.16 11.97 -28.60
C GLU A 531 -39.26 10.75 -28.33
N GLU A 532 -37.94 10.91 -28.47
CA GLU A 532 -36.95 9.87 -28.18
C GLU A 532 -36.91 9.50 -26.68
N LYS A 533 -37.12 10.48 -25.78
CA LYS A 533 -37.26 10.22 -24.33
C LYS A 533 -38.56 9.49 -24.01
N VAL A 534 -39.68 9.84 -24.66
CA VAL A 534 -40.96 9.14 -24.49
C VAL A 534 -40.85 7.70 -24.98
N VAL A 535 -40.22 7.45 -26.13
CA VAL A 535 -39.93 6.09 -26.63
C VAL A 535 -39.05 5.30 -25.66
N ARG A 536 -38.01 5.93 -25.11
CA ARG A 536 -37.10 5.29 -24.13
C ARG A 536 -37.79 4.99 -22.79
N ILE A 537 -38.70 5.86 -22.33
CA ILE A 537 -39.54 5.60 -21.16
C ILE A 537 -40.53 4.46 -21.45
N GLY A 538 -41.09 4.41 -22.66
CA GLY A 538 -41.95 3.33 -23.11
C GLY A 538 -41.26 1.96 -23.06
N SER A 539 -40.04 1.84 -23.60
CA SER A 539 -39.31 0.56 -23.58
C SER A 539 -38.85 0.14 -22.18
N VAL A 540 -38.49 1.10 -21.31
CA VAL A 540 -38.21 0.82 -19.89
C VAL A 540 -39.48 0.35 -19.15
N LEU A 541 -40.64 0.96 -19.45
CA LEU A 541 -41.92 0.55 -18.88
C LEU A 541 -42.31 -0.86 -19.34
N GLU A 542 -42.11 -1.20 -20.62
CA GLU A 542 -42.31 -2.56 -21.13
C GLU A 542 -41.39 -3.59 -20.46
N ASP A 543 -40.09 -3.32 -20.27
CA ASP A 543 -39.20 -4.26 -19.57
C ASP A 543 -39.60 -4.41 -18.09
N LEU A 544 -40.01 -3.33 -17.43
CA LEU A 544 -40.54 -3.37 -16.06
C LEU A 544 -41.82 -4.22 -15.98
N GLN A 545 -42.73 -4.02 -16.92
CA GLN A 545 -44.01 -4.74 -17.01
C GLN A 545 -43.81 -6.22 -17.33
N ASN A 546 -42.83 -6.55 -18.18
CA ASN A 546 -42.39 -7.92 -18.45
C ASN A 546 -41.75 -8.59 -17.22
N ARG A 547 -40.94 -7.88 -16.44
CA ARG A 547 -40.40 -8.38 -15.17
C ARG A 547 -41.50 -8.60 -14.14
N PHE A 548 -42.47 -7.68 -14.05
CA PHE A 548 -43.60 -7.79 -13.14
C PHE A 548 -44.51 -8.98 -13.49
N ALA A 549 -44.78 -9.19 -14.78
CA ALA A 549 -45.52 -10.37 -15.27
C ALA A 549 -44.81 -11.69 -14.93
N ARG A 550 -43.48 -11.76 -15.08
CA ARG A 550 -42.69 -12.94 -14.66
C ARG A 550 -42.76 -13.17 -13.15
N LEU A 551 -42.70 -12.12 -12.33
CA LEU A 551 -42.84 -12.22 -10.87
C LEU A 551 -44.24 -12.70 -10.45
N LEU A 552 -45.30 -12.19 -11.08
CA LEU A 552 -46.67 -12.66 -10.86
C LEU A 552 -46.83 -14.13 -11.23
N ALA A 553 -46.34 -14.56 -12.41
CA ALA A 553 -46.38 -15.95 -12.85
C ALA A 553 -45.58 -16.88 -11.89
N GLN A 554 -44.44 -16.44 -11.38
CA GLN A 554 -43.69 -17.17 -10.35
C GLN A 554 -44.48 -17.26 -9.03
N HIS A 555 -45.12 -16.18 -8.60
CA HIS A 555 -45.92 -16.16 -7.38
C HIS A 555 -47.14 -17.09 -7.48
N GLU A 556 -47.85 -17.12 -8.62
CA GLU A 556 -48.94 -18.06 -8.90
C GLU A 556 -48.46 -19.52 -8.99
N ALA A 557 -47.29 -19.76 -9.59
CA ALA A 557 -46.66 -21.09 -9.61
C ALA A 557 -46.28 -21.57 -8.19
N VAL A 558 -45.87 -20.66 -7.30
CA VAL A 558 -45.62 -20.96 -5.88
C VAL A 558 -46.94 -21.23 -5.14
N GLN A 559 -47.96 -20.38 -5.30
CA GLN A 559 -49.28 -20.60 -4.68
C GLN A 559 -49.94 -21.91 -5.11
N SER A 560 -49.90 -22.26 -6.39
CA SER A 560 -50.49 -23.50 -6.91
C SER A 560 -49.74 -24.74 -6.41
N ARG A 561 -48.41 -24.69 -6.31
CA ARG A 561 -47.60 -25.72 -5.62
C ARG A 561 -47.95 -25.84 -4.13
N LEU A 562 -48.21 -24.72 -3.45
CA LEU A 562 -48.66 -24.72 -2.06
C LEU A 562 -50.03 -25.38 -1.92
N LYS A 563 -51.02 -24.98 -2.73
CA LYS A 563 -52.37 -25.57 -2.73
C LYS A 563 -52.34 -27.08 -3.00
N ARG A 564 -51.53 -27.56 -3.95
CA ARG A 564 -51.33 -29.00 -4.21
C ARG A 564 -50.73 -29.78 -3.03
N ARG A 565 -50.05 -29.13 -2.07
CA ARG A 565 -49.57 -29.79 -0.84
C ARG A 565 -50.65 -29.92 0.25
N PHE A 566 -51.72 -29.12 0.19
CA PHE A 566 -52.81 -29.14 1.17
C PHE A 566 -54.06 -29.92 0.72
N THR A 567 -54.15 -30.30 -0.56
CA THR A 567 -55.20 -31.22 -1.05
C THR A 567 -54.80 -32.68 -0.82
N PRO A 568 -55.58 -33.50 -0.09
CA PRO A 568 -55.30 -34.92 0.09
C PRO A 568 -55.48 -35.70 -1.24
N PRO A 569 -54.71 -36.78 -1.46
CA PRO A 569 -54.79 -37.56 -2.70
C PRO A 569 -56.09 -38.37 -2.80
N PRO A 570 -56.64 -38.58 -4.01
CA PRO A 570 -57.77 -39.49 -4.21
C PRO A 570 -57.39 -40.95 -3.93
N PRO A 571 -58.36 -41.81 -3.56
CA PRO A 571 -58.10 -43.22 -3.24
C PRO A 571 -57.64 -44.01 -4.48
N PRO A 572 -56.82 -45.07 -4.31
CA PRO A 572 -56.23 -45.81 -5.41
C PRO A 572 -57.25 -46.68 -6.16
N PRO A 573 -57.10 -46.86 -7.49
CA PRO A 573 -57.93 -47.75 -8.29
C PRO A 573 -57.59 -49.24 -8.05
N PRO A 574 -58.54 -50.17 -8.33
CA PRO A 574 -58.33 -51.60 -8.17
C PRO A 574 -57.27 -52.18 -9.13
N PRO A 575 -56.63 -53.31 -8.79
CA PRO A 575 -55.52 -53.87 -9.56
C PRO A 575 -55.95 -54.47 -10.91
N PRO A 576 -55.13 -54.35 -11.97
CA PRO A 576 -55.42 -54.91 -13.29
C PRO A 576 -55.12 -56.42 -13.38
N PRO A 577 -55.77 -57.16 -14.30
CA PRO A 577 -55.47 -58.57 -14.55
C PRO A 577 -54.15 -58.77 -15.30
N THR A 578 -53.52 -59.93 -15.07
CA THR A 578 -52.21 -60.34 -15.63
C THR A 578 -52.24 -60.67 -17.14
N PRO A 579 -51.09 -60.59 -17.84
CA PRO A 579 -51.03 -60.47 -19.30
C PRO A 579 -50.94 -61.81 -20.06
N THR A 580 -51.39 -61.79 -21.32
CA THR A 580 -51.06 -62.80 -22.35
C THR A 580 -50.13 -62.18 -23.42
N PRO A 581 -49.13 -62.91 -23.94
CA PRO A 581 -48.01 -62.28 -24.67
C PRO A 581 -48.13 -62.28 -26.21
N THR A 582 -47.49 -61.27 -26.80
CA THR A 582 -46.78 -61.26 -28.10
C THR A 582 -47.49 -61.65 -29.39
N HIS A 583 -47.45 -60.73 -30.38
CA HIS A 583 -46.82 -61.03 -31.67
C HIS A 583 -46.26 -59.77 -32.38
N HIS A 584 -44.95 -59.75 -32.57
CA HIS A 584 -44.25 -59.06 -33.68
C HIS A 584 -44.24 -60.01 -34.91
N PRO A 585 -43.94 -59.61 -36.18
CA PRO A 585 -42.94 -58.62 -36.66
C PRO A 585 -43.55 -57.57 -37.64
N HIS A 586 -42.91 -56.91 -38.63
CA HIS A 586 -41.54 -56.87 -39.20
C HIS A 586 -41.20 -55.42 -39.69
N PRO A 587 -39.92 -55.07 -39.97
CA PRO A 587 -39.49 -53.72 -40.36
C PRO A 587 -39.08 -53.56 -41.85
N HIS A 588 -38.74 -52.31 -42.22
CA HIS A 588 -37.99 -51.81 -43.41
C HIS A 588 -38.76 -51.44 -44.70
N PRO A 589 -38.19 -50.59 -45.60
CA PRO A 589 -36.93 -49.82 -45.51
C PRO A 589 -37.04 -48.29 -45.75
N LYS A 590 -35.89 -47.64 -45.59
CA LYS A 590 -35.58 -46.22 -45.86
C LYS A 590 -35.72 -45.83 -47.34
N THR A 591 -35.99 -44.55 -47.59
CA THR A 591 -35.42 -43.81 -48.74
C THR A 591 -34.81 -42.50 -48.25
N THR A 592 -33.60 -42.21 -48.70
CA THR A 592 -32.83 -40.99 -48.43
C THR A 592 -32.93 -40.03 -49.60
N HIS A 593 -33.11 -38.74 -49.31
CA HIS A 593 -32.36 -37.65 -49.94
C HIS A 593 -32.31 -36.45 -49.00
#